data_AF-A0A562K9V0-F1
#
_entry.id   AF-A0A562K9V0-F1
#
_cell.length_a   1.000
_cell.length_b   1.000
_cell.length_c   1.000
_cell.angle_alpha   90.00
_cell.angle_beta   90.00
_cell.angle_gamma   90.00
#
_symmetry.space_group_name_H-M   'P 1'
#
loop_
_entity.id
_entity.type
_entity.pdbx_description
1 polymer ?
#
loop_
_entity_poly.entity_id
_entity_poly.type
_entity_poly.pdbx_seq_one_letter_code
_entity_poly.pdbx_strand_id
1 'polypeptide(L)'
;MTRAAIYVRVSTARQAERDLSIPDQIVQCRTWCQRQGIEVVQVFSEPGASALDEDRPVFQEMIHTAKRTDKPFDLVIVHSLSRFSRDSLHSELYIRELRKAGVELISITQEVGQDPTGEMFRKLLHIFDEHQSRETAKHVHRAMLENARQGFWNGSRPPYGYGVEIAERRGSKDKKVLVVNDADANKLLRSCAVLHRDGFGKPASPEPEGDIDQQDQHRHFDQRANDCGEGHR
;
A
#
# COMPACT_ATOMS: atom_id res chain seq x y z
N MET A 1 2.64 8.22 -14.71
CA MET A 1 3.98 8.81 -14.91
C MET A 1 4.41 9.36 -13.57
N THR A 2 5.57 8.96 -13.06
CA THR A 2 6.03 9.38 -11.73
C THR A 2 6.50 10.82 -11.78
N ARG A 3 5.96 11.67 -10.90
CA ARG A 3 6.26 13.11 -10.87
C ARG A 3 7.16 13.43 -9.68
N ALA A 4 8.16 14.27 -9.90
CA ALA A 4 9.13 14.65 -8.89
C ALA A 4 9.26 16.17 -8.74
N ALA A 5 9.41 16.60 -7.50
CA ALA A 5 9.95 17.90 -7.15
C ALA A 5 11.45 17.79 -6.85
N ILE A 6 12.23 18.79 -7.23
CA ILE A 6 13.66 18.88 -6.88
C ILE A 6 13.82 19.90 -5.76
N TYR A 7 14.59 19.59 -4.73
CA TYR A 7 15.00 20.57 -3.71
C TYR A 7 16.52 20.72 -3.66
N VAL A 8 16.99 21.97 -3.80
CA VAL A 8 18.41 22.33 -3.84
C VAL A 8 18.70 23.48 -2.90
N ARG A 9 19.90 23.47 -2.32
CA ARG A 9 20.36 24.55 -1.43
C ARG A 9 21.87 24.74 -1.52
N VAL A 10 22.32 25.95 -1.23
CA VAL A 10 23.74 26.21 -0.92
C VAL A 10 23.91 26.49 0.57
N SER A 11 25.03 26.06 1.11
CA SER A 11 25.47 26.55 2.42
C SER A 11 26.01 27.99 2.25
N THR A 12 26.06 28.77 3.34
CA THR A 12 26.44 30.19 3.31
C THR A 12 27.72 30.44 2.51
N ALA A 13 27.88 31.66 1.99
CA ALA A 13 28.94 32.08 1.08
C ALA A 13 30.39 31.63 1.44
N ARG A 14 30.69 31.34 2.71
CA ARG A 14 31.99 30.79 3.17
C ARG A 14 32.27 29.34 2.75
N GLN A 15 31.25 28.56 2.38
CA GLN A 15 31.39 27.16 1.95
C GLN A 15 31.09 26.97 0.45
N ALA A 16 30.70 28.03 -0.26
CA ALA A 16 30.35 28.01 -1.68
C ALA A 16 31.53 27.63 -2.60
N GLU A 17 32.78 27.78 -2.14
CA GLU A 17 33.97 27.35 -2.91
C GLU A 17 34.14 25.83 -2.97
N ARG A 18 33.54 25.07 -2.04
CA ARG A 18 33.62 23.59 -2.01
C ARG A 18 32.29 22.91 -2.34
N ASP A 19 31.18 23.63 -2.19
CA ASP A 19 29.85 23.11 -2.44
C ASP A 19 29.42 23.29 -3.90
N LEU A 20 28.78 22.26 -4.45
CA LEU A 20 28.21 22.29 -5.80
C LEU A 20 27.21 23.44 -5.94
N SER A 21 27.28 24.20 -7.03
CA SER A 21 26.40 25.35 -7.25
C SER A 21 24.93 24.91 -7.37
N ILE A 22 23.97 25.81 -7.07
CA ILE A 22 22.53 25.53 -7.26
C ILE A 22 22.25 25.06 -8.70
N PRO A 23 22.72 25.75 -9.77
CA PRO A 23 22.53 25.29 -11.14
C PRO A 23 23.05 23.87 -11.38
N ASP A 24 24.25 23.55 -10.89
CA ASP A 24 24.83 22.21 -11.08
C ASP A 24 24.02 21.14 -10.36
N GLN A 25 23.54 21.42 -9.14
CA GLN A 25 22.68 20.50 -8.40
C GLN A 25 21.39 20.22 -9.16
N ILE A 26 20.76 21.26 -9.73
CA ILE A 26 19.54 21.12 -10.54
C ILE A 26 19.82 20.28 -11.78
N VAL A 27 20.92 20.54 -12.50
CA VAL A 27 21.31 19.79 -13.70
C VAL A 27 21.52 18.31 -13.37
N GLN A 28 22.23 18.00 -12.29
CA GLN A 28 22.46 16.62 -11.86
C GLN A 28 21.16 15.92 -11.47
N CYS A 29 20.30 16.55 -10.67
CA CYS A 29 19.00 16.01 -10.28
C CYS A 29 18.10 15.77 -11.51
N ARG A 30 18.04 16.73 -12.45
CA ARG A 30 17.26 16.58 -13.69
C ARG A 30 17.78 15.47 -14.59
N THR A 31 19.10 15.39 -14.76
CA THR A 31 19.74 14.33 -15.55
C THR A 31 19.44 12.96 -14.96
N TRP A 32 19.48 12.85 -13.63
CA TRP A 32 19.11 11.63 -12.93
C TRP A 32 17.63 11.28 -13.16
N CYS A 33 16.71 12.24 -12.99
CA CYS A 33 15.27 12.01 -13.21
C CYS A 33 14.99 11.55 -14.65
N GLN A 34 15.63 12.18 -15.65
CA GLN A 34 15.51 11.80 -17.05
C GLN A 34 15.95 10.35 -17.31
N ARG A 35 17.06 9.91 -16.71
CA ARG A 35 17.54 8.52 -16.82
C ARG A 35 16.57 7.51 -16.22
N GLN A 36 15.84 7.89 -15.18
CA GLN A 36 14.85 7.06 -14.50
C GLN A 36 13.43 7.18 -15.11
N GLY A 37 13.25 8.00 -16.16
CA GLY A 37 11.92 8.25 -16.76
C GLY A 37 10.95 9.00 -15.84
N ILE A 38 11.48 9.79 -14.90
CA ILE A 38 10.72 10.58 -13.93
C ILE A 38 10.53 12.00 -14.47
N GLU A 39 9.29 12.50 -14.39
CA GLU A 39 8.96 13.87 -14.81
C GLU A 39 9.23 14.87 -13.68
N VAL A 40 10.04 15.89 -13.94
CA VAL A 40 10.29 16.97 -12.98
C VAL A 40 9.24 18.05 -13.14
N VAL A 41 8.34 18.17 -12.16
CA VAL A 41 7.22 19.13 -12.20
C VAL A 41 7.52 20.45 -11.52
N GLN A 42 8.42 20.46 -10.54
CA GLN A 42 8.75 21.66 -9.77
C GLN A 42 10.19 21.62 -9.25
N VAL A 43 10.81 22.80 -9.11
CA VAL A 43 12.14 22.96 -8.53
C VAL A 43 12.08 24.00 -7.42
N PHE A 44 12.43 23.59 -6.22
CA PHE A 44 12.52 24.38 -5.00
C PHE A 44 14.00 24.72 -4.76
N SER A 45 14.34 25.99 -4.88
CA SER A 45 15.71 26.48 -4.75
C SER A 45 15.82 27.40 -3.55
N GLU A 46 16.62 27.02 -2.55
CA GLU A 46 16.90 27.81 -1.36
C GLU A 46 18.25 28.52 -1.54
N PRO A 47 18.27 29.81 -1.96
CA PRO A 47 19.49 30.59 -2.07
C PRO A 47 20.06 30.82 -0.67
N GLY A 48 21.31 30.44 -0.42
CA GLY A 48 21.92 30.56 0.90
C GLY A 48 22.20 32.03 1.24
N ALA A 49 21.30 32.65 2.01
CA ALA A 49 21.48 33.99 2.53
C ALA A 49 21.70 33.91 4.06
N SER A 50 22.86 34.39 4.51
CA SER A 50 23.14 34.71 5.92
C SER A 50 23.09 33.55 6.93
N ALA A 51 23.81 33.71 8.04
CA ALA A 51 23.77 32.77 9.17
C ALA A 51 22.45 32.86 9.99
N LEU A 52 21.46 33.63 9.49
CA LEU A 52 20.23 33.97 10.18
C LEU A 52 18.96 33.31 9.61
N ASP A 53 19.01 32.70 8.41
CA ASP A 53 17.84 32.04 7.80
C ASP A 53 17.68 30.60 8.32
N GLU A 54 17.41 30.45 9.62
CA GLU A 54 16.99 29.17 10.22
C GLU A 54 15.59 28.73 9.74
N ASP A 55 14.79 29.67 9.20
CA ASP A 55 13.37 29.45 8.88
C ASP A 55 13.11 28.65 7.58
N ARG A 56 14.13 28.49 6.70
CA ARG A 56 14.08 27.68 5.46
C ARG A 56 12.71 27.75 4.73
N PRO A 57 12.30 28.94 4.27
CA PRO A 57 10.94 29.18 3.80
C PRO A 57 10.59 28.32 2.58
N VAL A 58 11.53 28.11 1.65
CA VAL A 58 11.30 27.29 0.45
C VAL A 58 11.19 25.81 0.79
N PHE A 59 11.93 25.35 1.80
CA PHE A 59 11.76 23.99 2.33
C PHE A 59 10.36 23.79 2.93
N GLN A 60 9.88 24.74 3.74
CA GLN A 60 8.53 24.66 4.31
C GLN A 60 7.45 24.71 3.22
N GLU A 61 7.64 25.54 2.19
CA GLU A 61 6.77 25.58 1.01
C GLU A 61 6.71 24.22 0.30
N MET A 62 7.86 23.57 0.11
CA MET A 62 7.92 22.23 -0.49
C MET A 62 7.16 21.20 0.35
N ILE A 63 7.35 21.18 1.66
CA ILE A 63 6.65 20.27 2.57
C ILE A 63 5.13 20.53 2.53
N HIS A 64 4.72 21.80 2.56
CA HIS A 64 3.32 22.18 2.46
C HIS A 64 2.72 21.73 1.12
N THR A 65 3.44 21.95 0.02
CA THR A 65 3.03 21.55 -1.33
C THR A 65 2.89 20.03 -1.45
N ALA A 66 3.82 19.28 -0.87
CA ALA A 66 3.76 17.81 -0.81
C ALA A 66 2.52 17.29 -0.05
N LYS A 67 2.04 18.05 0.95
CA LYS A 67 0.89 17.70 1.79
C LYS A 67 -0.46 18.10 1.20
N ARG A 68 -0.49 18.76 0.04
CA ARG A 68 -1.76 19.14 -0.61
C ARG A 68 -2.53 17.90 -1.09
N THR A 69 -3.85 18.01 -1.08
CA THR A 69 -4.77 16.91 -1.46
C THR A 69 -4.68 16.52 -2.94
N ASP A 70 -4.29 17.46 -3.80
CA ASP A 70 -4.08 17.24 -5.24
C ASP A 70 -2.78 16.49 -5.57
N LYS A 71 -1.94 16.20 -4.56
CA LYS A 71 -0.68 15.45 -4.67
C LYS A 71 0.10 15.86 -5.93
N PRO A 72 0.72 17.05 -5.93
CA PRO A 72 1.35 17.61 -7.12
C PRO A 72 2.56 16.78 -7.62
N PHE A 73 3.22 16.02 -6.74
CA PHE A 73 4.32 15.12 -7.05
C PHE A 73 4.35 13.93 -6.09
N ASP A 74 5.01 12.86 -6.52
CA ASP A 74 5.15 11.60 -5.79
C ASP A 74 6.53 11.49 -5.12
N LEU A 75 7.53 12.22 -5.64
CA LEU A 75 8.91 12.16 -5.18
C LEU A 75 9.49 13.55 -4.88
N VAL A 76 10.36 13.62 -3.88
CA VAL A 76 11.26 14.76 -3.62
C VAL A 76 12.69 14.30 -3.86
N ILE A 77 13.37 14.96 -4.79
CA ILE A 77 14.74 14.64 -5.20
C ILE A 77 15.69 15.70 -4.65
N VAL A 78 16.70 15.26 -3.90
CA VAL A 78 17.77 16.11 -3.39
C VAL A 78 19.12 15.63 -3.90
N HIS A 79 20.10 16.53 -4.00
CA HIS A 79 21.45 16.14 -4.37
C HIS A 79 22.05 15.18 -3.33
N SER A 80 22.00 15.56 -2.04
CA SER A 80 22.43 14.74 -0.90
C SER A 80 21.47 14.92 0.29
N LEU A 81 21.41 13.95 1.20
CA LEU A 81 20.64 14.06 2.45
C LEU A 81 21.11 15.22 3.32
N SER A 82 22.39 15.56 3.25
CA SER A 82 22.91 16.77 3.88
C SER A 82 22.26 18.04 3.32
N ARG A 83 21.75 18.05 2.09
CA ARG A 83 20.95 19.15 1.55
C ARG A 83 19.54 19.17 2.14
N PHE A 84 18.96 18.02 2.45
CA PHE A 84 17.64 17.92 3.08
C PHE A 84 17.63 18.43 4.53
N SER A 85 18.63 18.06 5.34
CA SER A 85 18.82 18.62 6.70
C SER A 85 20.22 18.32 7.23
N ARG A 86 20.70 19.17 8.15
CA ARG A 86 21.99 18.99 8.85
C ARG A 86 21.86 18.10 10.10
N ASP A 87 20.65 18.01 10.67
CA ASP A 87 20.35 17.22 11.86
C ASP A 87 19.52 15.99 11.47
N SER A 88 20.02 14.80 11.78
CA SER A 88 19.38 13.52 11.48
C SER A 88 18.04 13.35 12.21
N LEU A 89 17.88 13.89 13.41
CA LEU A 89 16.64 13.78 14.19
C LEU A 89 15.52 14.63 13.60
N HIS A 90 15.83 15.88 13.22
CA HIS A 90 14.86 16.75 12.55
C HIS A 90 14.51 16.25 11.14
N SER A 91 15.45 15.57 10.46
CA SER A 91 15.20 14.96 9.14
C SER A 91 14.10 13.91 9.18
N GLU A 92 14.14 13.04 10.18
CA GLU A 92 13.23 11.89 10.30
C GLU A 92 11.76 12.33 10.45
N LEU A 93 11.51 13.44 11.16
CA LEU A 93 10.16 13.98 11.30
C LEU A 93 9.57 14.37 9.94
N TYR A 94 10.30 15.13 9.12
CA TYR A 94 9.85 15.54 7.80
C TYR A 94 9.74 14.36 6.82
N ILE A 95 10.64 13.38 6.90
CA ILE A 95 10.54 12.15 6.10
C ILE A 95 9.24 11.40 6.41
N ARG A 96 8.88 11.30 7.69
CA ARG A 96 7.61 10.70 8.11
C ARG A 96 6.41 11.49 7.63
N GLU A 97 6.47 12.82 7.66
CA GLU A 97 5.40 13.67 7.13
C GLU A 97 5.20 13.47 5.62
N LEU A 98 6.29 13.45 4.85
CA LEU A 98 6.26 13.18 3.41
C LEU A 98 5.68 11.78 3.13
N ARG A 99 6.13 10.75 3.85
CA ARG A 99 5.61 9.39 3.70
C ARG A 99 4.12 9.29 4.01
N LYS A 100 3.64 10.02 5.03
CA LYS A 100 2.20 10.12 5.34
C LYS A 100 1.40 10.80 4.22
N ALA A 101 2.00 11.77 3.53
CA ALA A 101 1.42 12.38 2.34
C ALA A 101 1.50 11.47 1.09
N GLY A 102 2.25 10.36 1.17
CA GLY A 102 2.51 9.46 0.06
C GLY A 102 3.63 9.95 -0.87
N VAL A 103 4.53 10.78 -0.36
CA VAL A 103 5.68 11.34 -1.08
C VAL A 103 6.97 10.72 -0.53
N GLU A 104 7.87 10.27 -1.41
CA GLU A 104 9.14 9.66 -1.01
C GLU A 104 10.33 10.61 -1.25
N LEU A 105 11.31 10.59 -0.34
CA LEU A 105 12.55 11.38 -0.46
C LEU A 105 13.67 10.53 -1.05
N ILE A 106 14.29 11.01 -2.13
CA ILE A 106 15.43 10.36 -2.80
C ILE A 106 16.63 11.32 -2.83
N SER A 107 17.79 10.80 -2.48
CA SER A 107 19.10 11.47 -2.62
C SER A 107 19.84 10.88 -3.80
N ILE A 108 20.31 11.69 -4.77
CA ILE A 108 21.02 11.16 -5.95
C ILE A 108 22.46 10.73 -5.64
N THR A 109 23.10 11.32 -4.64
CA THR A 109 24.47 10.94 -4.20
C THR A 109 24.50 9.80 -3.22
N GLN A 110 23.42 9.61 -2.47
CA GLN A 110 23.23 8.48 -1.56
C GLN A 110 22.14 7.57 -2.10
N GLU A 111 22.03 7.50 -3.43
CA GLU A 111 21.39 6.37 -4.04
C GLU A 111 22.13 5.13 -3.55
N VAL A 112 21.38 4.31 -2.83
CA VAL A 112 21.21 2.90 -3.18
C VAL A 112 21.33 2.76 -4.71
N GLY A 113 22.55 2.65 -5.21
CA GLY A 113 22.85 2.85 -6.62
C GLY A 113 22.24 1.78 -7.52
N GLN A 114 22.55 1.86 -8.81
CA GLN A 114 22.40 0.70 -9.71
C GLN A 114 23.58 -0.27 -9.56
N ASP A 115 24.36 -0.12 -8.49
CA ASP A 115 25.36 -1.08 -8.06
C ASP A 115 24.68 -2.27 -7.37
N PRO A 116 25.34 -3.44 -7.27
CA PRO A 116 24.76 -4.63 -6.66
C PRO A 116 24.22 -4.40 -5.23
N THR A 117 24.84 -3.49 -4.47
CA THR A 117 24.40 -3.08 -3.12
C THR A 117 23.04 -2.38 -3.18
N GLY A 118 22.83 -1.55 -4.20
CA GLY A 118 21.60 -0.83 -4.36
C GLY A 118 20.44 -1.68 -4.88
N GLU A 119 20.72 -2.63 -5.79
CA GLU A 119 19.76 -3.67 -6.14
C GLU A 119 19.35 -4.51 -4.92
N MET A 120 20.30 -4.88 -4.06
CA MET A 120 20.02 -5.64 -2.84
C MET A 120 19.09 -4.88 -1.89
N PHE A 121 19.32 -3.58 -1.69
CA PHE A 121 18.48 -2.79 -0.80
C PHE A 121 17.06 -2.58 -1.36
N ARG A 122 16.91 -2.38 -2.69
CA ARG A 122 15.58 -2.37 -3.34
C ARG A 122 14.85 -3.69 -3.13
N LYS A 123 15.54 -4.82 -3.26
CA LYS A 123 14.98 -6.15 -2.95
C LYS A 123 14.57 -6.27 -1.48
N LEU A 124 15.36 -5.76 -0.54
CA LEU A 124 15.00 -5.74 0.88
C LEU A 124 13.74 -4.91 1.13
N LEU A 125 13.62 -3.73 0.53
CA LEU A 125 12.41 -2.91 0.62
C LEU A 125 11.17 -3.65 0.09
N HIS A 126 11.29 -4.31 -1.08
CA HIS A 126 10.21 -5.15 -1.60
C HIS A 126 9.83 -6.29 -0.66
N ILE A 127 10.78 -6.94 0.00
CA ILE A 127 10.52 -7.97 1.01
C ILE A 127 9.77 -7.38 2.21
N PHE A 128 10.14 -6.18 2.68
CA PHE A 128 9.44 -5.50 3.77
C PHE A 128 8.00 -5.13 3.39
N ASP A 129 7.79 -4.57 2.20
CA ASP A 129 6.45 -4.22 1.70
C ASP A 129 5.58 -5.46 1.55
N GLU A 130 6.13 -6.53 1.00
CA GLU A 130 5.44 -7.81 0.88
C GLU A 130 5.10 -8.39 2.26
N HIS A 131 6.02 -8.35 3.22
CA HIS A 131 5.76 -8.77 4.59
C HIS A 131 4.64 -7.92 5.21
N GLN A 132 4.67 -6.60 5.06
CA GLN A 132 3.65 -5.71 5.62
C GLN A 132 2.28 -5.96 4.99
N SER A 133 2.23 -6.21 3.68
CA SER A 133 1.03 -6.60 2.95
C SER A 133 0.46 -7.93 3.47
N ARG A 134 1.31 -8.95 3.62
CA ARG A 134 0.93 -10.26 4.18
C ARG A 134 0.43 -10.15 5.62
N GLU A 135 1.09 -9.38 6.48
CA GLU A 135 0.61 -9.15 7.86
C GLU A 135 -0.74 -8.42 7.88
N THR A 136 -0.90 -7.41 7.03
CA THR A 136 -2.19 -6.71 6.88
C THR A 136 -3.29 -7.67 6.43
N ALA A 137 -3.01 -8.55 5.45
CA ALA A 137 -3.94 -9.58 5.01
C ALA A 137 -4.29 -10.56 6.13
N LYS A 138 -3.32 -11.00 6.94
CA LYS A 138 -3.57 -11.83 8.14
C LYS A 138 -4.46 -11.11 9.15
N HIS A 139 -4.22 -9.83 9.40
CA HIS A 139 -5.06 -9.04 10.31
C HIS A 139 -6.50 -8.90 9.79
N VAL A 140 -6.68 -8.62 8.49
CA VAL A 140 -8.01 -8.58 7.86
C VAL A 140 -8.69 -9.93 7.97
N HIS A 141 -7.99 -11.02 7.65
CA HIS A 141 -8.54 -12.37 7.72
C HIS A 141 -8.95 -12.75 9.15
N ARG A 142 -8.10 -12.47 10.15
CA ARG A 142 -8.45 -12.67 11.58
C ARG A 142 -9.67 -11.85 11.98
N ALA A 143 -9.75 -10.59 11.54
CA ALA A 143 -10.90 -9.75 11.80
C ALA A 143 -12.19 -10.30 11.16
N MET A 144 -12.12 -10.83 9.94
CA MET A 144 -13.24 -11.49 9.27
C MET A 144 -13.67 -12.77 10.00
N LEU A 145 -12.71 -13.59 10.45
CA LEU A 145 -12.99 -14.82 11.20
C LEU A 145 -13.65 -14.51 12.54
N GLU A 146 -13.13 -13.52 13.26
CA GLU A 146 -13.70 -13.09 14.53
C GLU A 146 -15.10 -12.49 14.35
N ASN A 147 -15.30 -11.70 13.29
CA ASN A 147 -16.62 -11.17 12.95
C ASN A 147 -17.62 -12.28 12.61
N ALA A 148 -17.19 -13.32 11.89
CA ALA A 148 -18.01 -14.50 11.60
C ALA A 148 -18.30 -15.34 12.86
N ARG A 149 -17.34 -15.49 13.78
CA ARG A 149 -17.54 -16.16 15.08
C ARG A 149 -18.59 -15.47 15.94
N GLN A 150 -18.64 -14.13 15.87
CA GLN A 150 -19.67 -13.34 16.53
C GLN A 150 -21.02 -13.37 15.81
N GLY A 151 -21.17 -14.16 14.74
CA GLY A 151 -22.41 -14.33 13.99
C GLY A 151 -22.67 -13.22 12.96
N PHE A 152 -21.71 -12.32 12.72
CA PHE A 152 -21.87 -11.24 11.77
C PHE A 152 -21.46 -11.65 10.35
N TRP A 153 -22.19 -11.15 9.38
CA TRP A 153 -21.93 -11.29 7.96
C TRP A 153 -20.78 -10.36 7.54
N ASN A 154 -19.77 -10.94 6.90
CA ASN A 154 -18.57 -10.22 6.43
C ASN A 154 -18.78 -9.43 5.13
N GLY A 155 -20.00 -9.40 4.58
CA GLY A 155 -20.31 -8.81 3.28
C GLY A 155 -20.24 -9.82 2.15
N SER A 156 -20.34 -9.35 0.89
CA SER A 156 -20.69 -10.11 -0.33
C SER A 156 -22.19 -10.15 -0.62
N ARG A 157 -22.53 -10.54 -1.86
CA ARG A 157 -23.90 -10.78 -2.31
C ARG A 157 -24.51 -11.88 -1.41
N PRO A 158 -25.66 -11.63 -0.77
CA PRO A 158 -26.30 -12.62 0.09
C PRO A 158 -26.67 -13.88 -0.70
N PRO A 159 -26.52 -15.08 -0.12
CA PRO A 159 -27.05 -16.30 -0.72
C PRO A 159 -28.56 -16.20 -0.97
N TYR A 160 -29.05 -16.92 -1.98
CA TYR A 160 -30.47 -16.92 -2.31
C TYR A 160 -31.30 -17.43 -1.12
N GLY A 161 -32.42 -16.76 -0.82
CA GLY A 161 -33.23 -17.06 0.37
C GLY A 161 -32.78 -16.34 1.65
N TYR A 162 -31.73 -15.51 1.61
CA TYR A 162 -31.26 -14.71 2.74
C TYR A 162 -31.24 -13.21 2.40
N GLY A 163 -31.74 -12.39 3.31
CA GLY A 163 -31.55 -10.95 3.35
C GLY A 163 -30.39 -10.55 4.26
N VAL A 164 -30.01 -9.28 4.23
CA VAL A 164 -29.00 -8.71 5.14
C VAL A 164 -29.62 -7.60 5.95
N GLU A 165 -29.54 -7.73 7.26
CA GLU A 165 -29.97 -6.69 8.21
C GLU A 165 -28.78 -6.16 9.00
N ILE A 166 -28.89 -4.92 9.50
CA ILE A 166 -27.87 -4.31 10.35
C ILE A 166 -28.22 -4.65 11.80
N ALA A 167 -27.38 -5.46 12.46
CA ALA A 167 -27.60 -5.89 13.83
C ALA A 167 -27.08 -4.87 14.86
N GLU A 168 -25.96 -4.20 14.57
CA GLU A 168 -25.34 -3.24 15.48
C GLU A 168 -24.51 -2.22 14.68
N ARG A 169 -24.37 -0.99 15.17
CA ARG A 169 -23.42 0.00 14.64
C ARG A 169 -22.33 0.26 15.68
N ARG A 170 -21.10 -0.19 15.41
CA ARG A 170 -19.93 0.08 16.25
C ARG A 170 -19.09 1.20 15.65
N GLY A 171 -19.26 2.41 16.18
CA GLY A 171 -18.62 3.61 15.64
C GLY A 171 -19.04 3.84 14.18
N SER A 172 -18.06 3.97 13.28
CA SER A 172 -18.30 4.18 11.84
C SER A 172 -18.57 2.88 11.04
N LYS A 173 -18.68 1.71 11.69
CA LYS A 173 -18.84 0.41 11.02
C LYS A 173 -20.18 -0.25 11.37
N ASP A 174 -20.94 -0.59 10.33
CA ASP A 174 -22.18 -1.35 10.44
C ASP A 174 -21.88 -2.85 10.52
N LYS A 175 -22.33 -3.51 11.58
CA LYS A 175 -22.31 -4.97 11.75
C LYS A 175 -23.60 -5.54 11.17
N LYS A 176 -23.46 -6.46 10.22
CA LYS A 176 -24.58 -7.03 9.47
C LYS A 176 -24.78 -8.48 9.85
N VAL A 177 -26.01 -8.99 9.72
CA VAL A 177 -26.36 -10.40 9.91
C VAL A 177 -27.18 -10.88 8.74
N LEU A 178 -27.11 -12.17 8.44
CA LEU A 178 -27.99 -12.80 7.45
C LEU A 178 -29.32 -13.17 8.12
N VAL A 179 -30.42 -12.78 7.50
CA VAL A 179 -31.78 -13.08 7.95
C VAL A 179 -32.47 -13.91 6.88
N VAL A 180 -33.17 -14.97 7.27
CA VAL A 180 -33.88 -15.82 6.31
C VAL A 180 -35.04 -15.04 5.71
N ASN A 181 -35.14 -15.03 4.38
CA ASN A 181 -36.30 -14.50 3.67
C ASN A 181 -37.22 -15.68 3.31
N ASP A 182 -38.26 -15.90 4.12
CA ASP A 182 -39.19 -17.02 4.02
C ASP A 182 -39.87 -17.14 2.64
N ALA A 183 -40.04 -16.03 1.93
CA ALA A 183 -40.66 -16.03 0.60
C ALA A 183 -39.76 -16.66 -0.49
N ASP A 184 -38.44 -16.54 -0.35
CA ASP A 184 -37.46 -17.06 -1.31
C ASP A 184 -36.88 -18.41 -0.87
N ALA A 185 -36.74 -18.66 0.44
CA ALA A 185 -36.35 -19.95 0.99
C ALA A 185 -37.36 -21.06 0.65
N ASN A 186 -38.67 -20.75 0.71
CA ASN A 186 -39.73 -21.68 0.32
C ASN A 186 -39.75 -22.00 -1.18
N LYS A 187 -39.36 -21.04 -2.04
CA LYS A 187 -39.19 -21.32 -3.48
C LYS A 187 -38.03 -22.28 -3.71
N LEU A 188 -36.93 -22.10 -3.01
CA LEU A 188 -35.74 -22.95 -3.16
C LEU A 188 -36.00 -24.38 -2.66
N LEU A 189 -36.68 -24.55 -1.52
CA LEU A 189 -37.13 -25.86 -1.03
C LEU A 189 -38.09 -26.56 -2.01
N ARG A 190 -39.04 -25.81 -2.59
CA ARG A 190 -39.96 -26.35 -3.62
C ARG A 190 -39.20 -26.77 -4.88
N SER A 191 -38.26 -25.96 -5.35
CA SER A 191 -37.44 -26.27 -6.53
C SER A 191 -36.56 -27.50 -6.31
N CYS A 192 -35.90 -27.62 -5.15
CA CYS A 192 -35.12 -28.81 -4.80
C CYS A 192 -36.00 -30.07 -4.69
N ALA A 193 -37.21 -29.95 -4.13
CA ALA A 193 -38.16 -31.06 -4.05
C ALA A 193 -38.67 -31.52 -5.42
N VAL A 194 -38.87 -30.58 -6.36
CA VAL A 194 -39.23 -30.88 -7.76
C VAL A 194 -38.06 -31.56 -8.48
N LEU A 195 -36.84 -31.02 -8.38
CA LEU A 195 -35.65 -31.61 -9.02
C LEU A 195 -35.34 -33.03 -8.50
N HIS A 196 -35.53 -33.27 -7.21
CA HIS A 196 -35.37 -34.60 -6.62
C HIS A 196 -36.48 -35.58 -7.07
N ARG A 197 -37.71 -35.09 -7.26
CA ARG A 197 -38.81 -35.88 -7.82
C ARG A 197 -38.58 -36.21 -9.30
N ASP A 198 -37.98 -35.30 -10.05
CA ASP A 198 -37.67 -35.43 -11.48
C ASP A 198 -36.37 -36.21 -11.74
N GLY A 199 -35.75 -36.78 -10.71
CA GLY A 199 -34.58 -37.67 -10.82
C GLY A 199 -33.23 -36.96 -10.95
N PHE A 200 -33.18 -35.63 -10.84
CA PHE A 200 -31.94 -34.87 -10.81
C PHE A 200 -31.43 -34.72 -9.36
N GLY A 201 -30.73 -35.77 -8.91
CA GLY A 201 -30.03 -35.80 -7.64
C GLY A 201 -29.47 -37.19 -7.39
N LYS A 202 -28.15 -37.39 -7.52
CA LYS A 202 -27.54 -38.64 -7.03
C LYS A 202 -27.73 -38.66 -5.51
N PRO A 203 -28.22 -39.77 -4.92
CA PRO A 203 -28.11 -39.93 -3.48
C PRO A 203 -26.63 -39.92 -3.14
N ALA A 204 -26.20 -39.03 -2.25
CA ALA A 204 -24.90 -39.16 -1.62
C ALA A 204 -24.95 -40.47 -0.82
N SER A 205 -24.24 -41.49 -1.29
CA SER A 205 -23.97 -42.69 -0.51
C SER A 205 -23.33 -42.26 0.81
N PRO A 206 -23.80 -42.74 1.98
CA PRO A 206 -23.08 -42.50 3.21
C PRO A 206 -21.78 -43.31 3.16
N GLU A 207 -20.63 -42.64 2.94
CA GLU A 207 -19.35 -43.25 3.23
C GLU A 207 -19.24 -43.43 4.76
N PRO A 208 -18.77 -44.59 5.23
CA PRO A 208 -18.68 -44.86 6.66
C PRO A 208 -17.67 -43.90 7.30
N GLU A 209 -18.03 -43.36 8.48
CA GLU A 209 -17.18 -42.53 9.32
C GLU A 209 -15.86 -43.25 9.60
N GLY A 210 -14.81 -42.88 8.87
CA GLY A 210 -13.42 -43.20 9.17
C GLY A 210 -12.79 -42.04 9.92
N ASP A 211 -12.22 -42.32 11.08
CA ASP A 211 -11.45 -41.40 11.93
C ASP A 211 -10.60 -40.43 11.09
N ILE A 212 -10.94 -39.14 11.14
CA ILE A 212 -10.14 -38.09 10.52
C ILE A 212 -8.98 -37.79 11.47
N ASP A 213 -7.84 -38.42 11.20
CA ASP A 213 -6.54 -38.06 11.76
C ASP A 213 -6.26 -36.56 11.53
N GLN A 214 -5.86 -35.86 12.59
CA GLN A 214 -5.70 -34.39 12.64
C GLN A 214 -4.52 -33.87 11.80
N GLN A 215 -3.91 -34.68 10.94
CA GLN A 215 -2.77 -34.30 10.11
C GLN A 215 -3.12 -33.91 8.66
N ASP A 216 -4.35 -34.09 8.19
CA ASP A 216 -4.69 -33.87 6.76
C ASP A 216 -5.28 -32.49 6.41
N GLN A 217 -5.47 -31.60 7.39
CA GLN A 217 -5.94 -30.23 7.11
C GLN A 217 -4.89 -29.32 6.45
N HIS A 218 -3.63 -29.76 6.32
CA HIS A 218 -2.57 -28.95 5.75
C HIS A 218 -2.25 -29.18 4.27
N ARG A 219 -2.83 -30.18 3.59
CA ARG A 219 -2.53 -30.43 2.16
C ARG A 219 -3.61 -30.01 1.17
N HIS A 220 -4.83 -29.70 1.62
CA HIS A 220 -5.93 -29.41 0.69
C HIS A 220 -6.13 -27.94 0.29
N PHE A 221 -5.38 -27.00 0.88
CA PHE A 221 -5.44 -25.58 0.47
C PHE A 221 -4.40 -25.19 -0.59
N ASP A 222 -3.39 -26.05 -0.84
CA ASP A 222 -2.22 -25.69 -1.65
C ASP A 222 -2.34 -26.06 -3.15
N GLN A 223 -3.43 -26.72 -3.57
CA GLN A 223 -3.63 -27.14 -4.96
C GLN A 223 -4.63 -26.30 -5.77
N ARG A 224 -5.30 -25.30 -5.18
CA ARG A 224 -6.21 -24.41 -5.92
C ARG A 224 -5.65 -23.02 -6.24
N ALA A 225 -4.40 -22.74 -5.87
CA ALA A 225 -3.74 -21.48 -6.20
C ALA A 225 -2.90 -21.52 -7.49
N ASN A 226 -2.59 -22.69 -8.04
CA ASN A 226 -1.72 -22.84 -9.22
C ASN A 226 -2.44 -22.90 -10.59
N ASP A 227 -3.77 -22.92 -10.63
CA ASP A 227 -4.54 -23.07 -11.89
C ASP A 227 -5.16 -21.77 -12.44
N CYS A 228 -4.75 -20.59 -11.96
CA CYS A 228 -5.20 -19.30 -12.51
C CYS A 228 -4.11 -18.51 -13.25
N GLY A 229 -3.00 -19.16 -13.63
CA GLY A 229 -1.81 -18.49 -14.17
C GLY A 229 -1.42 -18.77 -15.62
N GLU A 230 -2.17 -19.58 -16.38
CA GLU A 230 -1.82 -19.86 -17.79
C GLU A 230 -3.01 -19.67 -18.72
N GLY A 231 -3.01 -18.54 -19.41
CA GLY A 231 -3.89 -18.35 -20.56
C GLY A 231 -4.10 -16.90 -20.91
N HIS A 232 -3.09 -16.23 -21.47
CA HIS A 232 -3.23 -15.23 -22.53
C HIS A 232 -1.92 -15.21 -23.34
N ARG A 233 -1.97 -15.76 -24.55
CA ARG A 233 -1.10 -15.34 -25.66
C ARG A 233 -1.70 -14.10 -26.30
#